data_AF-A0A643D178-F1
#
_entry.id   AF-A0A643D178-F1
#
_cell.length_a   1.000
_cell.length_b   1.000
_cell.length_c   1.000
_cell.angle_alpha   90.00
_cell.angle_beta   90.00
_cell.angle_gamma   90.00
#
_symmetry.space_group_name_H-M   'P 1'
#
loop_
_entity.id
_entity.type
_entity.pdbx_description
1 polymer ?
#
loop_
_entity_poly.entity_id
_entity_poly.type
_entity_poly.pdbx_seq_one_letter_code
_entity_poly.pdbx_strand_id
1 'polypeptide(L)' 'MAKKTAVVDLGSNSIRMVIFEKTSRYGFYTTCEYKRKVRLGENAYNNGKILQEEAMQRAEDALA' A
#
# COMPACT_ATOMS: atom_id res chain seq x y z
N MET A 1 20.65 -7.76 -15.31
CA MET A 1 19.62 -8.33 -14.41
C MET A 1 18.61 -7.23 -14.11
N ALA A 2 17.40 -7.31 -14.64
CA ALA A 2 16.36 -6.31 -14.36
C ALA A 2 15.92 -6.47 -12.90
N LYS A 3 16.25 -5.51 -12.04
CA LYS A 3 15.80 -5.50 -10.65
C LYS A 3 14.34 -5.08 -10.64
N LYS A 4 13.44 -5.98 -10.26
CA LYS A 4 12.05 -5.63 -9.93
C LYS A 4 12.00 -5.00 -8.55
N THR A 5 11.28 -3.90 -8.42
CA THR A 5 11.11 -3.17 -7.15
C THR A 5 9.62 -2.97 -6.89
N ALA A 6 9.13 -3.51 -5.78
CA ALA A 6 7.78 -3.24 -5.31
C ALA A 6 7.80 -2.09 -4.30
N VAL A 7 6.86 -1.15 -4.43
CA VAL A 7 6.60 -0.08 -3.45
C VAL A 7 5.20 -0.30 -2.92
N VAL A 8 5.07 -0.44 -1.60
CA VAL A 8 3.78 -0.57 -0.91
C VAL A 8 3.54 0.70 -0.09
N ASP A 9 2.43 1.37 -0.34
CA ASP A 9 1.98 2.60 0.33
C ASP A 9 0.73 2.32 1.16
N LEU A 10 0.80 2.56 2.46
CA LEU A 10 -0.28 2.37 3.43
C LEU A 10 -0.93 3.73 3.76
N GLY A 11 -1.87 4.14 2.92
CA GLY A 11 -2.63 5.37 3.13
C GLY A 11 -3.84 5.18 4.05
N SER A 12 -4.33 6.28 4.65
CA SER A 12 -5.48 6.26 5.56
C SER A 12 -6.78 5.71 4.94
N ASN A 13 -6.92 5.79 3.61
CA ASN A 13 -8.10 5.26 2.90
C ASN A 13 -7.81 3.94 2.16
N SER A 14 -6.62 3.79 1.61
CA SER A 14 -6.27 2.67 0.73
C SER A 14 -4.82 2.26 0.88
N ILE A 15 -4.57 0.96 0.80
CA ILE A 15 -3.23 0.40 0.55
C ILE A 15 -3.05 0.28 -0.95
N ARG A 16 -1.85 0.61 -1.43
CA ARG A 16 -1.47 0.51 -2.84
C ARG A 16 -0.14 -0.20 -2.97
N MET A 17 0.02 -0.99 -4.03
CA MET A 17 1.30 -1.58 -4.39
C MET A 17 1.58 -1.31 -5.87
N VAL A 18 2.79 -0.86 -6.17
CA VAL A 18 3.26 -0.68 -7.54
C VAL A 18 4.56 -1.45 -7.72
N ILE A 19 4.67 -2.24 -8.79
CA ILE A 19 5.89 -2.96 -9.14
C ILE A 19 6.52 -2.27 -10.35
N PHE A 20 7.79 -1.93 -10.23
CA PHE A 20 8.59 -1.34 -11.29
C PHE A 20 9.66 -2.32 -11.78
N GLU A 21 9.88 -2.36 -13.09
CA GLU A 21 10.97 -3.12 -13.70
C GLU A 21 11.97 -2.17 -14.39
N LYS A 22 13.24 -2.31 -14.01
CA LYS A 22 14.34 -1.49 -14.55
C LYS A 22 14.80 -2.03 -15.91
N THR A 23 14.78 -1.18 -16.94
CA THR A 23 15.22 -1.51 -18.31
C THR A 23 16.63 -1.01 -18.63
N SER A 24 17.07 0.10 -18.02
CA SER A 24 18.40 0.68 -18.20
C SER A 24 18.84 1.41 -16.94
N ARG A 25 19.98 2.15 -16.95
CA ARG A 25 20.46 2.89 -15.76
C ARG A 25 19.37 3.80 -15.17
N TYR A 26 18.61 4.47 -16.01
CA TYR A 26 17.56 5.42 -15.65
C TYR A 26 16.16 5.03 -16.17
N GLY A 27 16.08 4.07 -17.10
CA GLY A 27 14.83 3.58 -17.64
C GLY A 27 14.19 2.52 -16.74
N PHE A 28 12.89 2.69 -16.48
CA PHE A 28 12.04 1.71 -15.83
C PHE A 28 10.59 1.96 -16.25
N TYR A 29 9.73 0.98 -16.01
CA TYR A 29 8.29 1.11 -16.25
C TYR A 29 7.50 0.38 -15.16
N THR A 30 6.24 0.75 -14.99
CA THR A 30 5.31 0.04 -14.10
C THR A 30 4.88 -1.27 -14.74
N THR A 31 5.09 -2.39 -14.06
CA THR A 31 4.62 -3.70 -14.50
C THR A 31 3.23 -4.03 -13.97
N CYS A 32 2.96 -3.66 -12.73
CA CYS A 32 1.71 -3.98 -12.05
C CYS A 32 1.32 -2.89 -11.05
N GLU A 33 0.02 -2.65 -10.89
CA GLU A 33 -0.55 -1.80 -9.86
C GLU A 33 -1.69 -2.53 -9.14
N TYR A 34 -1.73 -2.41 -7.82
CA TYR A 34 -2.76 -2.98 -6.97
C TYR A 34 -3.26 -1.91 -6.00
N LYS A 35 -4.57 -1.93 -5.72
CA LYS A 35 -5.21 -1.00 -4.79
C LYS A 35 -6.30 -1.71 -4.02
N ARG A 36 -6.26 -1.60 -2.69
CA ARG A 36 -7.30 -2.08 -1.77
C ARG A 36 -7.79 -0.93 -0.91
N LYS A 37 -9.11 -0.73 -0.84
CA LYS A 37 -9.72 0.25 0.05
C LYS A 37 -9.96 -0.43 1.40
N VAL A 38 -9.13 -0.08 2.39
CA VAL A 38 -9.17 -0.68 3.75
C VAL A 38 -9.62 0.32 4.82
N ARG A 39 -9.56 1.62 4.52
CA ARG A 39 -9.89 2.72 5.44
C ARG A 39 -9.16 2.60 6.78
N LEU A 40 -7.84 2.45 6.75
CA LEU A 40 -6.99 2.29 7.93
C LEU A 40 -7.17 3.43 8.95
N GLY A 41 -7.38 4.66 8.49
CA GLY A 41 -7.61 5.82 9.35
C GLY A 41 -9.06 6.01 9.81
N GLU A 42 -9.95 5.05 9.56
CA GLU A 42 -11.33 5.12 10.01
C GLU A 42 -11.41 5.27 11.53
N ASN A 43 -12.18 6.27 11.98
CA ASN A 43 -12.40 6.62 13.38
C ASN A 43 -11.14 6.96 14.21
N ALA A 44 -9.94 6.95 13.63
CA ALA A 44 -8.72 7.26 14.37
C ALA A 44 -8.73 8.70 14.93
N TYR A 45 -9.18 9.68 14.14
CA TYR A 45 -9.28 11.08 14.59
C TYR A 45 -10.21 11.25 15.80
N ASN A 46 -11.27 10.45 15.89
CA ASN A 46 -12.23 10.49 17.00
C ASN A 46 -11.73 9.73 18.23
N ASN A 47 -10.75 8.86 18.07
CA ASN A 47 -10.20 7.99 19.11
C ASN A 47 -8.73 8.34 19.41
N GLY A 48 -8.44 9.63 19.59
CA GLY A 48 -7.11 10.08 20.04
C GLY A 48 -5.98 9.81 19.02
N LYS A 49 -6.31 9.72 17.73
CA LYS A 49 -5.39 9.36 16.63
C LYS A 49 -4.86 7.92 16.72
N ILE A 50 -5.55 7.04 17.45
CA ILE A 50 -5.24 5.62 17.54
C ILE A 50 -5.96 4.86 16.42
N LEU A 51 -5.25 3.97 15.73
CA LEU A 51 -5.86 3.10 14.70
C LEU A 51 -6.80 2.10 15.36
N GLN A 52 -7.94 1.85 14.74
CA GLN A 52 -8.95 0.94 15.28
C GLN A 52 -8.66 -0.49 14.86
N GLU A 53 -8.97 -1.44 15.74
CA GLU A 53 -8.68 -2.87 15.54
C GLU A 53 -9.27 -3.40 14.22
N GLU A 54 -10.55 -3.12 13.94
CA GLU A 54 -11.18 -3.52 12.68
C GLU A 54 -10.49 -2.94 11.44
N ALA A 55 -9.98 -1.70 11.55
CA ALA A 55 -9.30 -1.03 10.44
C ALA A 55 -7.90 -1.60 10.22
N MET A 56 -7.22 -2.02 11.30
CA MET A 56 -5.95 -2.75 11.25
C MET A 56 -6.14 -4.16 10.68
N GLN A 57 -7.17 -4.90 11.10
CA GLN A 57 -7.45 -6.24 10.58
C GLN A 57 -7.68 -6.22 9.06
N ARG A 58 -8.50 -5.28 8.55
CA ARG A 58 -8.69 -5.13 7.10
C ARG A 58 -7.41 -4.79 6.34
N ALA A 59 -6.47 -4.10 6.98
CA ALA A 59 -5.17 -3.79 6.39
C ALA A 59 -4.27 -5.03 6.36
N GLU A 60 -4.26 -5.83 7.43
CA GLU A 60 -3.56 -7.12 7.50
C GLU A 60 -4.11 -8.10 6.46
N ASP A 61 -5.44 -8.24 6.36
CA ASP A 61 -6.12 -9.10 5.37
C ASP A 61 -5.81 -8.68 3.92
N ALA A 62 -5.50 -7.40 3.69
CA ALA A 62 -5.14 -6.90 2.37
C ALA A 62 -3.66 -7.15 2.00
N LEU A 63 -2.82 -7.51 2.99
CA LEU A 63 -1.40 -7.80 2.84
C LEU A 63 -1.06 -9.30 2.89
N ALA A 64 -1.95 -10.13 3.45
CA ALA A 64 -1.86 -11.59 3.49
C ALA A 64 -2.06 -12.23 2.11
#